data_AF-A0A644VKT7-F1
#
_entry.id   AF-A0A644VKT7-F1
#
_cell.length_a   1.000
_cell.length_b   1.000
_cell.length_c   1.000
_cell.angle_alpha   90.00
_cell.angle_beta   90.00
_cell.angle_gamma   90.00
#
_symmetry.space_group_name_H-M   'P 1'
#
loop_
_entity.id
_entity.type
_entity.pdbx_description
1 polymer ?
#
loop_
_entity_poly.entity_id
_entity_poly.type
_entity_poly.pdbx_seq_one_letter_code
_entity_poly.pdbx_strand_id
1 'polypeptide(L)'
;MNYDEKKQIKLHKMELDEKYLSRKLLVIVENTPIILSNIRKYKSKIKGKHKGKAFVHKKAFIKMLKINVRIERLLNEKDLIKRMDIFGLNIYTIADIEQFIKNNKSIHK
;
A
#
# COMPACT_ATOMS: atom_id res chain seq x y z
N MET A 1 -3.41 -8.61 34.91
CA MET A 1 -2.78 -7.82 33.84
C MET A 1 -3.13 -6.36 34.07
N ASN A 2 -2.17 -5.60 34.58
CA ASN A 2 -2.31 -4.21 35.03
C ASN A 2 -2.56 -3.29 33.82
N TYR A 3 -3.21 -2.14 34.03
CA TYR A 3 -3.49 -1.14 32.99
C TYR A 3 -2.18 -0.67 32.31
N ASP A 4 -1.13 -0.46 33.10
CA ASP A 4 0.17 0.00 32.61
C ASP A 4 0.88 -1.05 31.74
N GLU A 5 0.79 -2.33 32.10
CA GLU A 5 1.32 -3.44 31.29
C GLU A 5 0.62 -3.51 29.93
N LYS A 6 -0.72 -3.36 29.91
CA LYS A 6 -1.50 -3.35 28.65
C LYS A 6 -1.09 -2.17 27.76
N LYS A 7 -0.83 -1.00 28.34
CA LYS A 7 -0.38 0.19 27.62
C LYS A 7 1.02 0.00 27.03
N GLN A 8 1.97 -0.54 27.80
CA GLN A 8 3.32 -0.84 27.32
C GLN A 8 3.32 -1.89 26.20
N ILE A 9 2.55 -2.97 26.34
CA ILE A 9 2.41 -3.99 25.28
C ILE A 9 1.84 -3.38 23.99
N LYS A 10 0.85 -2.49 24.10
CA LYS A 10 0.28 -1.80 22.94
C LYS A 10 1.32 -0.91 22.25
N LEU A 11 2.08 -0.14 23.03
CA LEU A 11 3.12 0.75 22.51
C LEU A 11 4.21 -0.05 21.79
N HIS A 12 4.71 -1.11 22.40
CA HIS A 12 5.72 -1.97 21.82
C HIS A 12 5.26 -2.63 20.50
N LYS A 13 3.99 -3.07 20.43
CA LYS A 13 3.42 -3.58 19.18
C LYS A 13 3.40 -2.52 18.09
N MET A 14 3.05 -1.28 18.42
CA MET A 14 3.05 -0.16 17.46
C MET A 14 4.47 0.12 16.94
N GLU A 15 5.47 0.14 17.81
CA GLU A 15 6.88 0.31 17.40
C GLU A 15 7.35 -0.81 16.46
N LEU A 16 6.99 -2.06 16.76
CA LEU A 16 7.32 -3.21 15.91
C LEU A 16 6.65 -3.10 14.53
N ASP A 17 5.39 -2.67 14.49
CA ASP A 17 4.66 -2.46 13.24
C ASP A 17 5.25 -1.32 12.41
N GLU A 18 5.68 -0.23 13.04
CA GLU A 18 6.37 0.87 12.35
C GLU A 18 7.72 0.43 11.78
N LYS A 19 8.54 -0.26 12.57
CA LYS A 19 9.83 -0.80 12.12
C LYS A 19 9.65 -1.80 10.97
N TYR A 20 8.61 -2.63 11.05
CA TYR A 20 8.27 -3.56 9.98
C TYR A 20 7.83 -2.83 8.72
N LEU A 21 6.95 -1.84 8.83
CA LEU A 21 6.46 -1.05 7.71
C LEU A 21 7.60 -0.31 7.02
N SER A 22 8.47 0.38 7.76
CA SER A 22 9.63 1.10 7.22
C SER A 22 10.54 0.20 6.38
N ARG A 23 10.84 -1.02 6.88
CA ARG A 23 11.63 -2.01 6.12
C ARG A 23 10.93 -2.42 4.83
N LYS A 24 9.61 -2.55 4.84
CA LYS A 24 8.84 -2.95 3.66
C LYS A 24 8.67 -1.82 2.66
N LEU A 25 8.58 -0.57 3.10
CA LEU A 25 8.60 0.61 2.22
C LEU A 25 9.90 0.68 1.42
N LEU A 26 11.05 0.41 2.04
CA LEU A 26 12.34 0.32 1.34
C LEU A 26 12.31 -0.74 0.22
N VAL A 27 11.82 -1.94 0.53
CA VAL A 27 11.68 -3.02 -0.47
C VAL A 27 10.74 -2.62 -1.61
N ILE A 28 9.66 -1.88 -1.32
CA ILE A 28 8.77 -1.34 -2.36
C ILE A 28 9.51 -0.34 -3.24
N VAL A 29 10.33 0.54 -2.66
CA VAL A 29 11.15 1.52 -3.39
C VAL A 29 12.14 0.81 -4.32
N GLU A 30 12.87 -0.19 -3.83
CA GLU A 30 13.79 -1.01 -4.64
C GLU A 30 13.07 -1.70 -5.81
N ASN A 31 11.84 -2.18 -5.58
CA ASN A 31 11.03 -2.84 -6.61
C ASN A 31 10.26 -1.87 -7.52
N THR A 32 10.40 -0.55 -7.34
CA THR A 32 9.66 0.47 -8.11
C THR A 32 9.65 0.22 -9.62
N PRO A 33 10.77 -0.11 -10.30
CA PRO A 33 10.74 -0.35 -11.74
C PRO A 33 9.80 -1.48 -12.16
N ILE A 34 9.78 -2.56 -11.38
CA ILE A 34 8.92 -3.73 -11.62
C ILE A 34 7.45 -3.37 -11.36
N ILE A 35 7.19 -2.66 -10.26
CA ILE A 35 5.83 -2.21 -9.90
C ILE A 35 5.26 -1.28 -10.98
N LEU A 36 6.05 -0.31 -11.44
CA LEU A 36 5.65 0.58 -12.54
C LEU A 36 5.39 -0.18 -13.84
N SER A 37 6.20 -1.20 -14.16
CA SER A 37 5.96 -2.08 -15.30
C SER A 37 4.62 -2.84 -15.18
N ASN A 38 4.31 -3.37 -13.99
CA ASN A 38 3.04 -4.04 -13.71
C ASN A 38 1.85 -3.09 -13.84
N ILE A 39 1.97 -1.85 -13.35
CA ILE A 39 0.94 -0.81 -13.50
C ILE A 39 0.71 -0.51 -14.99
N ARG A 40 1.77 -0.33 -15.78
CA ARG A 40 1.67 -0.10 -17.23
C ARG A 40 0.97 -1.25 -17.94
N LYS A 41 1.33 -2.50 -17.62
CA LYS A 41 0.66 -3.72 -18.14
C LYS A 41 -0.79 -3.83 -17.72
N TYR A 42 -1.14 -3.36 -16.51
CA TYR A 42 -2.52 -3.33 -16.05
C TYR A 42 -3.32 -2.26 -16.81
N LYS A 43 -2.78 -1.04 -16.94
CA LYS A 43 -3.37 0.06 -17.72
C LYS A 43 -3.55 -0.29 -19.20
N SER A 44 -2.67 -1.09 -19.80
CA SER A 44 -2.82 -1.48 -21.22
C SER A 44 -4.06 -2.36 -21.47
N LYS A 45 -4.49 -3.15 -20.48
CA LYS A 45 -5.65 -4.05 -20.58
C LYS A 45 -7.00 -3.37 -20.36
N ILE A 46 -7.03 -2.17 -19.77
CA ILE A 46 -8.27 -1.45 -19.48
C ILE A 46 -8.81 -0.81 -20.76
N LYS A 47 -10.04 -1.19 -21.13
CA LYS A 47 -10.80 -0.56 -22.23
C LYS A 47 -11.43 0.74 -21.71
N GLY A 48 -10.78 1.88 -21.96
CA GLY A 48 -11.30 3.20 -21.56
C GLY A 48 -10.29 4.33 -21.81
N LYS A 49 -10.80 5.53 -22.14
CA LYS A 49 -9.98 6.73 -22.40
C LYS A 49 -9.26 7.23 -21.13
N HIS A 50 -9.88 7.10 -19.96
CA HIS A 50 -9.36 7.62 -18.69
C HIS A 50 -8.76 6.52 -17.78
N LYS A 51 -7.58 6.02 -18.16
CA LYS A 51 -6.88 4.94 -17.43
C LYS A 51 -6.43 5.31 -16.00
N GLY A 52 -6.36 6.60 -15.67
CA GLY A 52 -6.04 7.08 -14.33
C GLY A 52 -7.16 6.88 -13.30
N LYS A 53 -8.43 6.80 -13.76
CA LYS A 53 -9.60 6.54 -12.91
C LYS A 53 -9.92 5.06 -12.75
N ALA A 54 -9.03 4.18 -13.23
CA ALA A 54 -9.25 2.75 -13.10
C ALA A 54 -9.03 2.30 -11.65
N PHE A 55 -9.82 1.31 -11.27
CA PHE A 55 -9.80 0.73 -9.94
C PHE A 55 -9.07 -0.61 -9.95
N VAL A 56 -8.40 -0.90 -8.84
CA VAL A 56 -7.68 -2.14 -8.59
C VAL A 56 -8.27 -2.75 -7.32
N HIS A 57 -8.78 -3.98 -7.43
CA HIS A 57 -9.22 -4.72 -6.26
C HIS A 57 -8.04 -5.09 -5.35
N LYS A 58 -8.26 -5.17 -4.03
CA LYS A 58 -7.26 -5.54 -3.01
C LYS A 58 -6.31 -6.67 -3.41
N LYS A 59 -6.83 -7.78 -3.94
CA LYS A 59 -5.99 -8.92 -4.38
C LYS A 59 -4.99 -8.53 -5.47
N ALA A 60 -5.41 -7.70 -6.43
CA ALA A 60 -4.55 -7.22 -7.51
C ALA A 60 -3.56 -6.17 -6.99
N PHE A 61 -3.98 -5.30 -6.07
CA PHE A 61 -3.11 -4.33 -5.41
C PHE A 61 -1.95 -5.00 -4.68
N ILE A 62 -2.24 -6.00 -3.85
CA ILE A 62 -1.24 -6.78 -3.11
C ILE A 62 -0.23 -7.44 -4.06
N LYS A 63 -0.71 -8.07 -5.14
CA LYS A 63 0.16 -8.67 -6.18
C LYS A 63 0.99 -7.62 -6.91
N MET A 64 0.41 -6.47 -7.22
CA MET A 64 1.06 -5.39 -7.96
C MET A 64 2.23 -4.79 -7.19
N LEU A 65 2.06 -4.55 -5.88
CA LEU A 65 3.11 -4.03 -5.00
C LEU A 65 4.05 -5.13 -4.45
N LYS A 66 3.78 -6.41 -4.73
CA LYS A 66 4.49 -7.57 -4.13
C LYS A 66 4.51 -7.53 -2.60
N ILE A 67 3.40 -7.14 -1.99
CA ILE A 67 3.25 -7.07 -0.53
C ILE A 67 2.38 -8.22 -0.02
N ASN A 68 2.15 -8.28 1.29
CA ASN A 68 1.19 -9.17 1.93
C ASN A 68 0.02 -8.36 2.54
N VAL A 69 -0.99 -9.06 3.04
CA VAL A 69 -2.20 -8.44 3.64
C VAL A 69 -1.86 -7.59 4.86
N ARG A 70 -0.86 -7.98 5.67
CA ARG A 70 -0.44 -7.18 6.84
C ARG A 70 0.10 -5.81 6.41
N ILE A 71 0.94 -5.77 5.39
CA ILE A 71 1.47 -4.51 4.86
C ILE A 71 0.35 -3.66 4.27
N GLU A 72 -0.57 -4.25 3.48
CA GLU A 72 -1.71 -3.50 2.95
C GLU A 72 -2.55 -2.87 4.07
N ARG A 73 -2.81 -3.60 5.15
CA ARG A 73 -3.51 -3.07 6.31
C ARG A 73 -2.75 -1.90 6.95
N LEU A 74 -1.45 -2.04 7.17
CA LEU A 74 -0.60 -0.97 7.73
C LEU A 74 -0.53 0.26 6.83
N LEU A 75 -0.50 0.09 5.50
CA LEU A 75 -0.55 1.18 4.53
C LEU A 75 -1.86 1.98 4.63
N ASN A 76 -2.99 1.28 4.80
CA ASN A 76 -4.29 1.92 4.99
C ASN A 76 -4.38 2.60 6.38
N GLU A 77 -3.92 1.94 7.45
CA GLU A 77 -3.98 2.46 8.83
C GLU A 77 -3.12 3.72 9.04
N LYS A 78 -2.03 3.86 8.28
CA LYS A 78 -1.13 5.02 8.30
C LYS A 78 -1.48 6.06 7.24
N ASP A 79 -2.63 5.94 6.57
CA ASP A 79 -3.09 6.83 5.49
C ASP A 79 -2.08 7.01 4.33
N LEU A 80 -1.19 6.04 4.13
CA LEU A 80 -0.19 6.08 3.06
C LEU A 80 -0.82 5.78 1.69
N ILE A 81 -1.95 5.08 1.67
CA ILE A 81 -2.75 4.87 0.46
C ILE A 81 -4.23 4.87 0.81
N LYS A 82 -5.03 5.54 -0.03
CA LYS A 82 -6.47 5.62 0.18
C LYS A 82 -7.16 4.36 -0.33
N ARG A 83 -7.81 3.66 0.60
CA ARG A 83 -8.70 2.55 0.32
C ARG A 83 -10.13 3.07 0.17
N MET A 84 -10.80 2.66 -0.90
CA MET A 84 -12.24 2.85 -1.05
C MET A 84 -12.95 1.54 -0.77
N ASP A 85 -14.05 1.60 -0.03
CA ASP A 85 -14.98 0.48 0.11
C ASP A 85 -16.18 0.74 -0.80
N ILE A 86 -16.34 -0.10 -1.82
CA ILE A 86 -17.47 -0.03 -2.76
C ILE A 86 -18.16 -1.39 -2.75
N PHE A 87 -19.40 -1.44 -2.27
CA PHE A 87 -20.19 -2.68 -2.16
C PHE A 87 -19.46 -3.81 -1.40
N GLY A 88 -18.70 -3.49 -0.35
CA GLY A 88 -17.91 -4.46 0.41
C GLY A 88 -16.60 -4.89 -0.26
N LEU A 89 -16.27 -4.30 -1.42
CA LEU A 89 -15.01 -4.52 -2.10
C LEU A 89 -14.02 -3.42 -1.73
N ASN A 90 -12.89 -3.84 -1.17
CA ASN A 90 -11.75 -2.97 -0.96
C ASN A 90 -11.04 -2.73 -2.30
N ILE A 91 -11.10 -1.48 -2.78
CA ILE A 91 -10.51 -1.07 -4.05
C ILE A 91 -9.59 0.15 -3.87
N TYR A 92 -8.68 0.28 -4.82
CA TYR A 92 -7.66 1.33 -4.87
C TYR A 92 -7.67 1.97 -6.24
N THR A 93 -7.48 3.29 -6.33
CA THR A 93 -7.31 3.92 -7.64
C THR A 93 -5.88 3.75 -8.13
N ILE A 94 -5.68 3.58 -9.44
CA ILE A 94 -4.32 3.53 -9.97
C ILE A 94 -3.57 4.85 -9.71
N ALA A 95 -4.27 5.99 -9.74
CA ALA A 95 -3.68 7.29 -9.43
C ALA A 95 -3.09 7.34 -8.01
N ASP A 96 -3.82 6.82 -7.00
CA ASP A 96 -3.32 6.78 -5.62
C ASP A 96 -2.10 5.86 -5.50
N ILE A 97 -2.10 4.71 -6.20
CA ILE A 97 -0.96 3.79 -6.22
C ILE A 97 0.27 4.45 -6.84
N GLU A 98 0.12 5.15 -7.96
CA GLU A 98 1.22 5.87 -8.62
C GLU A 98 1.75 7.01 -7.76
N GLN A 99 0.86 7.77 -7.11
CA GLN A 99 1.24 8.83 -6.19
C GLN A 99 2.00 8.28 -4.98
N PHE A 100 1.53 7.17 -4.40
CA PHE A 100 2.21 6.46 -3.32
C PHE A 100 3.63 6.06 -3.71
N ILE A 101 3.83 5.46 -4.89
CA ILE A 101 5.16 5.06 -5.38
C ILE A 101 6.05 6.29 -5.56
N LYS A 102 5.52 7.37 -6.13
CA LYS A 102 6.26 8.62 -6.36
C LYS A 102 6.72 9.26 -5.04
N ASN A 103 5.83 9.33 -4.05
CA ASN A 103 6.13 9.91 -2.74
C ASN A 103 7.20 9.08 -2.02
N ASN A 104 7.08 7.75 -1.99
CA ASN A 104 8.07 6.89 -1.34
C ASN A 104 9.44 6.94 -2.02
N LYS A 105 9.47 7.04 -3.36
CA LYS A 105 10.73 7.25 -4.07
C LYS A 105 11.38 8.59 -3.69
N SER A 106 10.60 9.64 -3.45
CA SER A 106 11.13 10.95 -3.05
C SER A 106 11.68 10.99 -1.63
N ILE A 107 11.12 10.18 -0.73
CA ILE A 107 11.53 10.12 0.69
C ILE A 107 12.83 9.32 0.87
N HIS A 108 13.07 8.35 -0.01
CA HIS A 108 14.20 7.40 0.08
C HIS A 108 15.27 7.62 -1.02
N LYS A 109 15.31 8.79 -1.64
CA LYS A 109 16.31 9.20 -2.64
C LYS A 109 17.23 10.24 -2.03
#